data_AF-A0A2P6PPM3-F1
#
_entry.id   AF-A0A2P6PPM3-F1
#
_cell.length_a   1.000
_cell.length_b   1.000
_cell.length_c   1.000
_cell.angle_alpha   90.00
_cell.angle_beta   90.00
_cell.angle_gamma   90.00
#
_symmetry.space_group_name_H-M   'P 1'
#
loop_
_entity.id
_entity.type
_entity.pdbx_description
1 polymer ?
#
loop_
_entity_poly.entity_id
_entity_poly.type
_entity_poly.pdbx_seq_one_letter_code
_entity_poly.pdbx_strand_id
1 'polypeptide(L)'
;MSLHCTDGYSISAIKFSSFGTPSGSCGNFQHGTCHAPNSKAVIEKKCIGKQKCSLTISDANFGMDPCPSMLKKLSVEAVCAP
;
A
#
# COMPACT_ATOMS: atom_id res chain seq x y z
N MET A 1 5.00 -7.18 0.67
CA MET A 1 4.15 -6.49 1.67
C MET A 1 3.10 -7.47 2.16
N SER A 2 2.86 -7.54 3.47
CA SER A 2 1.83 -8.37 4.07
C SER A 2 0.98 -7.54 5.05
N LEU A 3 -0.31 -7.40 4.77
CA LEU A 3 -1.32 -6.86 5.67
C LEU A 3 -2.05 -8.01 6.36
N HIS A 4 -2.29 -7.84 7.65
CA HIS A 4 -3.02 -8.82 8.44
C HIS A 4 -3.89 -8.08 9.46
N CYS A 5 -5.18 -8.38 9.45
CA CYS A 5 -6.10 -8.01 10.51
C CYS A 5 -6.19 -9.13 11.54
N THR A 6 -6.66 -8.79 12.73
CA THR A 6 -7.00 -9.77 13.77
C THR A 6 -8.10 -10.71 13.31
N ASP A 7 -8.20 -11.88 13.93
CA ASP A 7 -9.22 -12.87 13.58
C ASP A 7 -10.63 -12.30 13.77
N GLY A 8 -11.52 -12.55 12.81
CA GLY A 8 -12.85 -11.93 12.77
C GLY A 8 -12.87 -10.49 12.26
N TYR A 9 -11.74 -9.94 11.80
CA TYR A 9 -11.66 -8.62 11.15
C TYR A 9 -11.14 -8.75 9.72
N SER A 10 -11.71 -7.94 8.83
CA SER A 10 -11.31 -7.85 7.42
C SER A 10 -10.78 -6.46 7.12
N ILE A 11 -9.87 -6.37 6.15
CA ILE A 11 -9.43 -5.07 5.62
C ILE A 11 -10.65 -4.43 4.95
N SER A 12 -11.14 -3.34 5.52
CA SER A 12 -12.34 -2.65 5.07
C SER A 12 -12.00 -1.50 4.13
N ALA A 13 -10.94 -0.76 4.44
CA ALA A 13 -10.50 0.38 3.63
C ALA A 13 -8.98 0.55 3.67
N ILE A 14 -8.43 1.26 2.69
CA ILE A 14 -7.02 1.68 2.65
C ILE A 14 -6.98 3.20 2.82
N LYS A 15 -6.48 3.66 3.98
CA LYS A 15 -6.34 5.10 4.29
C LYS A 15 -5.23 5.75 3.47
N PHE A 16 -4.12 5.04 3.29
CA PHE A 16 -2.95 5.54 2.59
C PHE A 16 -2.24 4.39 1.86
N SER A 17 -1.68 4.69 0.70
CA SER A 17 -0.80 3.78 -0.02
C SER A 17 0.15 4.62 -0.85
N SER A 18 1.44 4.36 -0.75
CA SER A 18 2.45 5.03 -1.54
C SER A 18 3.58 4.08 -1.91
N PHE A 19 3.81 3.94 -3.22
CA PHE A 19 4.95 3.22 -3.78
C PHE A 19 5.95 4.23 -4.36
N GLY A 20 7.11 4.39 -3.73
CA GLY A 20 8.07 5.41 -4.09
C GLY A 20 8.98 5.78 -2.92
N THR A 21 9.04 7.07 -2.57
CA THR A 21 9.84 7.57 -1.44
C THR A 21 8.97 8.13 -0.29
N PRO A 22 7.95 7.39 0.21
CA PRO A 22 7.12 7.89 1.29
C PRO A 22 7.96 8.21 2.54
N SER A 23 7.61 9.31 3.21
CA SER A 23 8.20 9.72 4.49
C SER A 23 7.15 9.71 5.59
N GLY A 24 7.61 9.68 6.85
CA GLY A 24 6.74 9.62 8.02
C GLY A 24 6.56 8.21 8.57
N SER A 25 5.47 7.99 9.30
CA SER A 25 5.16 6.76 10.03
C SER A 25 3.68 6.45 9.98
N CYS A 26 3.26 5.24 10.39
CA CYS A 26 1.85 4.85 10.43
C CYS A 26 1.01 5.88 11.20
N GLY A 27 -0.06 6.39 10.59
CA GLY A 27 -0.89 7.50 11.09
C GLY A 27 -0.46 8.90 10.61
N ASN A 28 0.73 9.04 10.04
CA ASN A 28 1.28 10.30 9.54
C ASN A 28 2.22 10.06 8.35
N PHE A 29 1.81 9.20 7.41
CA PHE A 29 2.56 9.02 6.17
C PHE A 29 2.32 10.19 5.22
N GLN A 30 3.36 10.56 4.51
CA GLN A 30 3.35 11.61 3.50
C GLN A 30 3.94 11.05 2.20
N HIS A 31 3.38 11.52 1.08
CA HIS A 31 3.95 11.25 -0.23
C HIS A 31 5.33 11.90 -0.33
N GLY A 32 6.31 11.14 -0.82
CA GLY A 32 7.61 11.70 -1.18
C GLY A 32 7.59 12.35 -2.56
N THR A 33 8.77 12.79 -2.98
CA THR A 33 9.01 13.32 -4.33
C THR A 33 8.70 12.30 -5.43
N CYS A 34 8.78 11.02 -5.10
CA CYS A 34 8.44 9.92 -5.99
C CYS A 34 7.23 9.16 -5.43
N HIS A 35 6.18 9.02 -6.24
CA HIS A 35 4.98 8.27 -5.86
C HIS A 35 4.25 7.72 -7.09
N ALA A 36 3.92 6.42 -7.06
CA ALA A 36 3.06 5.80 -8.05
C ALA A 36 1.56 5.97 -7.64
N PRO A 37 0.76 6.76 -8.38
CA PRO A 37 -0.63 7.05 -8.03
C PRO A 37 -1.54 5.82 -8.06
N ASN A 38 -1.19 4.80 -8.85
CA ASN A 38 -1.94 3.55 -8.95
C ASN A 38 -1.79 2.64 -7.72
N SER A 39 -0.81 2.90 -6.85
CA SER A 39 -0.53 2.04 -5.69
C SER A 39 -1.70 1.90 -4.73
N LYS A 40 -2.52 2.93 -4.55
CA LYS A 40 -3.73 2.86 -3.73
C LYS A 40 -4.78 1.94 -4.34
N ALA A 41 -5.14 2.16 -5.60
CA ALA A 41 -6.17 1.39 -6.30
C ALA A 41 -5.83 -0.11 -6.39
N VAL A 42 -4.56 -0.45 -6.63
CA VAL A 42 -4.10 -1.85 -6.69
C VAL A 42 -4.29 -2.55 -5.35
N ILE A 43 -3.91 -1.90 -4.25
CA ILE A 43 -4.04 -2.47 -2.91
C ILE A 43 -5.50 -2.56 -2.49
N GLU A 44 -6.29 -1.52 -2.73
CA GLU A 44 -7.73 -1.54 -2.44
C GLU A 44 -8.39 -2.73 -3.11
N LYS A 45 -8.16 -2.93 -4.42
CA LYS A 45 -8.76 -4.03 -5.17
C LYS A 45 -8.29 -5.41 -4.71
N LYS A 46 -7.06 -5.53 -4.21
CA LYS A 46 -6.47 -6.83 -3.83
C LYS A 46 -6.71 -7.20 -2.37
N CYS A 47 -6.83 -6.20 -1.49
CA CYS A 47 -6.82 -6.39 -0.05
C CYS A 47 -8.17 -6.14 0.62
N ILE A 48 -9.02 -5.26 0.09
CA ILE A 48 -10.34 -5.01 0.69
C ILE A 48 -11.18 -6.31 0.69
N GLY A 49 -11.83 -6.59 1.80
CA GLY A 49 -12.64 -7.79 2.03
C GLY A 49 -11.84 -9.03 2.42
N LYS A 50 -10.52 -8.92 2.67
CA LYS A 50 -9.68 -10.03 3.12
C LYS A 50 -9.13 -9.76 4.53
N GLN A 51 -9.07 -10.79 5.37
CA GLN A 51 -8.36 -10.74 6.66
C GLN A 51 -6.85 -10.62 6.47
N LYS A 52 -6.30 -11.36 5.50
CA LYS A 52 -4.88 -11.37 5.15
C LYS A 52 -4.70 -10.99 3.69
N CYS A 53 -3.82 -10.03 3.42
CA CYS A 53 -3.44 -9.64 2.07
C CYS A 53 -1.92 -9.66 1.93
N SER A 54 -1.42 -10.36 0.92
CA SER A 54 0.00 -10.35 0.58
C SER A 54 0.16 -9.92 -0.86
N LEU A 55 1.05 -8.95 -1.08
CA LEU A 55 1.35 -8.42 -2.41
C LEU A 55 2.86 -8.38 -2.61
N THR A 56 3.28 -8.92 -3.74
CA THR A 56 4.66 -8.82 -4.22
C THR A 56 4.88 -7.41 -4.73
N ILE A 57 5.87 -6.74 -4.15
CA ILE A 57 6.25 -5.39 -4.53
C ILE A 57 7.09 -5.49 -5.80
N SER A 58 6.51 -5.13 -6.94
CA SER A 58 7.19 -5.17 -8.23
C SER A 58 6.63 -4.05 -9.10
N ASP A 59 7.47 -3.43 -9.90
CA ASP A 59 7.07 -2.35 -10.81
C ASP A 59 5.91 -2.79 -11.70
N ALA A 60 5.95 -4.02 -12.22
CA ALA A 60 4.87 -4.59 -13.04
C ALA A 60 3.48 -4.59 -12.35
N ASN A 61 3.39 -4.67 -11.02
CA ASN A 61 2.12 -4.64 -10.30
C ASN A 61 1.57 -3.23 -10.08
N PHE A 62 2.46 -2.23 -10.06
CA PHE A 62 2.11 -0.82 -9.83
C PHE A 62 2.13 0.03 -11.11
N GLY A 63 2.58 -0.55 -12.23
CA GLY A 63 2.57 0.05 -13.55
C GLY A 63 3.95 0.55 -13.98
N MET A 64 3.98 1.71 -14.63
CA MET A 64 5.21 2.37 -15.03
C MET A 64 5.95 2.89 -13.79
N ASP A 65 7.24 2.62 -13.73
CA ASP A 65 8.14 3.15 -12.71
C ASP A 65 8.20 4.68 -12.83
N PRO A 66 7.67 5.44 -11.86
CA PRO A 66 7.71 6.89 -11.91
C PRO A 66 9.13 7.45 -11.70
N CYS A 67 10.07 6.65 -11.15
CA CYS A 67 11.42 7.06 -10.82
C CYS A 67 12.42 5.91 -11.03
N PRO A 68 12.80 5.63 -12.29
CA PRO A 68 13.85 4.66 -12.55
C PRO A 68 15.13 5.17 -11.90
N SER A 69 15.73 4.36 -11.01
CA SER A 69 16.95 4.65 -10.20
C SER A 69 16.74 5.10 -8.74
N MET A 70 15.50 5.20 -8.22
CA MET A 70 15.29 5.37 -6.78
C MET A 70 14.94 4.06 -6.09
N LEU A 71 15.43 3.88 -4.85
CA LEU A 71 14.97 2.82 -3.96
C LEU A 71 13.52 3.10 -3.58
N LYS A 72 12.61 2.31 -4.15
CA LYS A 72 11.18 2.44 -3.90
C LYS A 72 10.76 1.58 -2.72
N LYS A 73 10.01 2.19 -1.81
CA LYS A 73 9.36 1.53 -0.69
C LYS A 73 7.85 1.64 -0.86
N LEU A 74 7.16 0.56 -0.54
CA LEU A 74 5.70 0.56 -0.43
C LEU A 74 5.32 0.79 1.03
N SER A 75 4.60 1.88 1.32
CA SER A 75 3.99 2.15 2.62
C SER A 75 2.48 2.19 2.49
N VAL A 76 1.77 1.54 3.42
CA VAL A 76 0.33 1.34 3.33
C VAL A 76 -0.28 1.47 4.71
N GLU A 77 -1.42 2.15 4.79
CA GLU A 77 -2.26 2.21 5.97
C GLU A 77 -3.61 1.58 5.64
N ALA A 78 -3.92 0.48 6.30
CA ALA A 78 -5.17 -0.23 6.15
C ALA A 78 -6.03 -0.03 7.40
N VAL A 79 -7.34 -0.05 7.21
CA VAL A 79 -8.34 -0.05 8.28
C VAL A 79 -8.97 -1.43 8.31
N CYS A 80 -8.86 -2.08 9.48
CA CYS A 80 -9.54 -3.33 9.76
C CYS A 80 -10.92 -3.02 10.37
N ALA A 81 -11.96 -3.67 9.86
CA ALA A 81 -13.29 -3.64 10.45
C ALA A 81 -13.78 -5.09 10.67
N PRO A 82 -14.64 -5.33 11.67
CA PRO A 82 -15.26 -6.64 11.87
C PRO A 82 -16.15 -7.03 10.67
#